data_AF-A0A1V4TG02-F1
#
_entry.id   AF-A0A1V4TG02-F1
#
_cell.length_a   1.000
_cell.length_b   1.000
_cell.length_c   1.000
_cell.angle_alpha   90.00
_cell.angle_beta   90.00
_cell.angle_gamma   90.00
#
_symmetry.space_group_name_H-M   'P 1'
#
loop_
_entity.id
_entity.type
_entity.pdbx_description
1 polymer ?
#
loop_
_entity_poly.entity_id
_entity_poly.type
_entity_poly.pdbx_seq_one_letter_code
_entity_poly.pdbx_strand_id
1 'polypeptide(L)'
;MRRSLLNPILAFGVLIILIIGFNYVGNTIDNYFPAQKPEEITSMSIGDTVLAGMKVIDDAKIRKVPVIYHSEYLMSLFQEEKYLQIINGLLTGTLETPLSQIASGSISPQGVAQGFEGPGFLSVQGQQLVVNPPQTFIWAYKTGYTVGVKTENGVEIKNGGTSGKVIKEIAESDINNNTIPQDYVSITTFKNWYNKADVGDYIYLDYSLAGFNDGRNQVTPDQIETFFGESVVTYMKNYPSGSPVMAYMGNHTENVTITYSQSLGSYPEYGDYSRAYNARAFATAWNGTIIPPKTGSNGKENVGFDPCPDPNATGGYATHGVCPAARALRGATTGSGLPLPSGIQWGELAVAYDTSPTVGVKVYNNQNYPVKIVMWTEGSGAGTVVYARIVKLS
;
A
#
# COMPACT_ATOMS: atom_id res chain seq x y z
N MET A 1 31.92 -25.30 -69.54
CA MET A 1 32.51 -24.55 -68.41
C MET A 1 31.93 -25.08 -67.11
N ARG A 2 32.66 -25.90 -66.35
CA ARG A 2 32.34 -26.25 -64.95
C ARG A 2 33.37 -25.54 -64.08
N ARG A 3 32.96 -24.49 -63.37
CA ARG A 3 33.80 -23.80 -62.39
C ARG A 3 34.15 -24.79 -61.27
N SER A 4 35.43 -24.81 -60.92
CA SER A 4 35.98 -25.52 -59.76
C SER A 4 35.12 -25.23 -58.53
N LEU A 5 34.51 -26.28 -58.00
CA LEU A 5 34.04 -26.30 -56.62
C LEU A 5 35.30 -26.20 -55.75
N LEU A 6 35.36 -25.21 -54.85
CA LEU A 6 36.35 -25.19 -53.77
C LEU A 6 36.37 -26.60 -53.13
N ASN A 7 37.56 -27.11 -52.88
CA ASN A 7 37.74 -28.41 -52.24
C ASN A 7 36.97 -28.39 -50.90
N PRO A 8 35.91 -29.19 -50.72
CA PRO A 8 34.99 -29.06 -49.59
C PRO A 8 35.71 -29.12 -48.23
N ILE A 9 36.74 -29.95 -48.14
CA ILE A 9 37.59 -30.11 -46.96
C ILE A 9 38.30 -28.80 -46.59
N LEU A 10 38.77 -28.06 -47.60
CA LEU A 10 39.49 -26.79 -47.43
C LEU A 10 38.50 -25.67 -47.06
N ALA A 11 37.29 -25.69 -47.63
CA ALA A 11 36.21 -24.79 -47.23
C ALA A 11 35.77 -25.04 -45.79
N PHE A 12 35.57 -26.31 -45.37
CA PHE A 12 35.24 -26.67 -43.99
C PHE A 12 36.36 -26.32 -43.02
N GLY A 13 37.63 -26.55 -43.39
CA GLY A 13 38.79 -26.19 -42.57
C GLY A 13 38.87 -24.68 -42.30
N VAL A 14 38.65 -23.86 -43.33
CA VAL A 14 38.59 -22.39 -43.18
C VAL A 14 37.39 -21.98 -42.32
N LEU A 15 36.23 -22.63 -42.47
CA LEU A 15 35.03 -22.32 -41.68
C LEU A 15 35.23 -22.62 -40.19
N ILE A 16 35.87 -23.75 -39.86
CA ILE A 16 36.19 -24.12 -38.47
C ILE A 16 37.17 -23.11 -37.86
N ILE A 17 38.23 -22.72 -38.58
CA ILE A 17 39.19 -21.72 -38.10
C ILE A 17 38.52 -20.37 -37.87
N LEU A 18 37.63 -19.95 -38.78
CA LEU A 18 36.85 -18.73 -38.62
C LEU A 18 35.92 -18.81 -37.41
N ILE A 19 35.19 -19.92 -37.21
CA ILE A 19 34.32 -20.11 -36.04
C ILE A 19 35.13 -20.06 -34.74
N ILE A 20 36.28 -20.74 -34.66
CA ILE A 20 37.14 -20.71 -33.46
C ILE A 20 37.67 -19.30 -33.21
N GLY A 21 38.14 -18.61 -34.26
CA GLY A 21 38.63 -17.23 -34.17
C GLY A 21 37.55 -16.25 -33.72
N PHE A 22 36.34 -16.36 -34.29
CA PHE A 22 35.20 -15.57 -33.85
C PHE A 22 34.79 -15.89 -32.42
N ASN A 23 34.75 -17.16 -32.01
CA ASN A 23 34.39 -17.54 -30.64
C ASN A 23 35.40 -17.00 -29.61
N TYR A 24 36.71 -17.04 -29.92
CA TYR A 24 37.76 -16.46 -29.08
C TYR A 24 37.63 -14.94 -28.96
N VAL A 25 37.40 -14.25 -30.08
CA VAL A 25 37.18 -12.79 -30.09
C VAL A 25 35.90 -12.43 -29.35
N GLY A 26 34.82 -13.19 -29.52
CA GLY A 26 33.55 -13.03 -28.79
C GLY A 26 33.72 -13.12 -27.29
N ASN A 27 34.28 -14.22 -26.79
CA ASN A 27 34.55 -14.41 -25.36
C ASN A 27 35.48 -13.32 -24.78
N THR A 28 36.39 -12.80 -25.59
CA THR A 28 37.28 -11.70 -25.17
C THR A 28 36.51 -10.38 -25.10
N ILE A 29 35.63 -10.11 -26.07
CA ILE A 29 34.78 -8.91 -26.14
C ILE A 29 33.71 -8.89 -25.05
N ASP A 30 33.14 -10.03 -24.67
CA ASP A 30 32.13 -10.11 -23.61
C ASP A 30 32.66 -9.61 -22.26
N ASN A 31 33.96 -9.78 -21.99
CA ASN A 31 34.58 -9.19 -20.79
C ASN A 31 34.62 -7.65 -20.81
N TYR A 32 34.47 -7.02 -21.98
CA TYR A 32 34.44 -5.56 -22.17
C TYR A 32 33.02 -4.99 -22.30
N PHE A 33 32.00 -5.81 -22.55
CA PHE A 33 30.60 -5.41 -22.58
C PHE A 33 29.84 -5.99 -21.39
N PRO A 34 29.67 -5.22 -20.29
CA PRO A 34 29.03 -5.73 -19.08
C PRO A 34 27.60 -6.19 -19.38
N ALA A 35 27.15 -7.22 -18.66
CA ALA A 35 25.78 -7.72 -18.74
C ALA A 35 24.76 -6.58 -18.64
N GLN A 36 23.66 -6.71 -19.39
CA GLN A 36 22.58 -5.73 -19.32
C GLN A 36 22.03 -5.66 -17.90
N LYS A 37 21.87 -4.45 -17.38
CA LYS A 37 21.30 -4.25 -16.06
C LYS A 37 19.82 -4.62 -16.08
N PRO A 38 19.30 -5.39 -15.11
CA PRO A 38 17.89 -5.80 -15.08
C PRO A 38 16.91 -4.64 -15.04
N GLU A 39 17.31 -3.49 -14.51
CA GLU A 39 16.50 -2.27 -14.47
C GLU A 39 16.31 -1.64 -15.86
N GLU A 40 17.18 -1.96 -16.82
CA GLU A 40 17.09 -1.39 -18.17
C GLU A 40 16.00 -2.06 -19.01
N ILE A 41 15.58 -3.28 -18.67
CA ILE A 41 14.61 -4.07 -19.44
C ILE A 41 13.17 -3.95 -18.93
N THR A 42 12.94 -3.27 -17.80
CA THR A 42 11.61 -3.25 -17.20
C THR A 42 10.67 -2.25 -17.88
N SER A 43 9.38 -2.59 -17.92
CA SER A 43 8.27 -1.73 -18.36
C SER A 43 7.76 -0.78 -17.26
N MET A 44 8.21 -0.95 -16.02
CA MET A 44 7.75 -0.19 -14.84
C MET A 44 8.91 0.11 -13.89
N SER A 45 8.69 0.86 -12.82
CA SER A 45 9.79 1.21 -11.91
C SER A 45 10.08 0.07 -10.95
N ILE A 46 11.36 -0.08 -10.58
CA ILE A 46 11.74 -0.96 -9.47
C ILE A 46 11.06 -0.47 -8.19
N GLY A 47 10.46 -1.40 -7.46
CA GLY A 47 9.65 -1.13 -6.27
C GLY A 47 8.15 -1.00 -6.57
N ASP A 48 7.71 -0.94 -7.82
CA ASP A 48 6.28 -0.81 -8.12
C ASP A 48 5.49 -2.08 -7.75
N THR A 49 4.22 -1.89 -7.37
CA THR A 49 3.29 -2.99 -7.10
C THR A 49 2.91 -3.71 -8.41
N VAL A 50 2.86 -5.04 -8.36
CA VAL A 50 2.62 -5.90 -9.51
C VAL A 50 1.58 -6.96 -9.18
N LEU A 51 0.60 -7.11 -10.05
CA LEU A 51 -0.37 -8.21 -10.03
C LEU A 51 0.02 -9.28 -11.06
N ALA A 52 -0.43 -10.52 -10.81
CA ALA A 52 -0.34 -11.57 -11.81
C ALA A 52 -1.04 -11.15 -13.11
N GLY A 53 -0.41 -11.41 -14.26
CA GLY A 53 -0.87 -11.00 -15.58
C GLY A 53 -0.29 -9.68 -16.08
N MET A 54 0.36 -8.88 -15.23
CA MET A 54 1.00 -7.63 -15.67
C MET A 54 2.31 -7.90 -16.43
N LYS A 55 2.51 -7.21 -17.56
CA LYS A 55 3.77 -7.24 -18.31
C LYS A 55 4.80 -6.36 -17.57
N VAL A 56 5.86 -6.98 -17.05
CA VAL A 56 6.91 -6.30 -16.25
C VAL A 56 8.22 -6.10 -17.02
N ILE A 57 8.36 -6.76 -18.17
CA ILE A 57 9.49 -6.62 -19.08
C ILE A 57 9.04 -5.91 -20.36
N ASP A 58 9.83 -4.95 -20.80
CA ASP A 58 9.73 -4.33 -22.10
C ASP A 58 10.67 -5.04 -23.08
N ASP A 59 10.11 -5.88 -23.95
CA ASP A 59 10.90 -6.64 -24.93
C ASP A 59 11.69 -5.73 -25.87
N ALA A 60 11.23 -4.49 -26.11
CA ALA A 60 11.95 -3.54 -26.97
C ALA A 60 13.25 -3.02 -26.35
N LYS A 61 13.39 -3.12 -25.02
CA LYS A 61 14.59 -2.70 -24.28
C LYS A 61 15.60 -3.83 -24.10
N ILE A 62 15.28 -5.08 -24.47
CA ILE A 62 16.20 -6.19 -24.34
C ILE A 62 17.36 -6.01 -25.33
N ARG A 63 18.59 -6.10 -24.79
CA ARG A 63 19.81 -5.97 -25.59
C ARG A 63 19.90 -7.08 -26.63
N LYS A 64 20.31 -6.70 -27.84
CA LYS A 64 20.64 -7.63 -28.91
C LYS A 64 22.15 -7.82 -28.98
N VAL A 65 22.58 -9.08 -29.10
CA VAL A 65 23.98 -9.50 -29.12
C VAL A 65 24.24 -10.39 -30.34
N PRO A 66 25.46 -10.42 -30.92
CA PRO A 66 25.73 -11.22 -32.11
C PRO A 66 25.52 -12.73 -31.89
N VAL A 67 24.80 -13.39 -32.81
CA VAL A 67 24.50 -14.85 -32.77
C VAL A 67 25.76 -15.69 -32.67
N ILE A 68 26.84 -15.25 -33.34
CA ILE A 68 28.09 -16.01 -33.44
C ILE A 68 28.78 -16.14 -32.08
N TYR A 69 28.56 -15.18 -31.18
CA TYR A 69 29.12 -15.17 -29.83
C TYR A 69 28.19 -15.84 -28.81
N HIS A 70 26.88 -15.79 -29.05
CA HIS A 70 25.87 -16.32 -28.13
C HIS A 70 24.95 -17.35 -28.78
N SER A 71 25.53 -18.32 -29.47
CA SER A 71 24.75 -19.38 -30.14
C SER A 71 23.92 -20.22 -29.15
N GLU A 72 24.36 -20.30 -27.90
CA GLU A 72 23.67 -20.95 -26.79
C GLU A 72 22.33 -20.27 -26.44
N TYR A 73 22.17 -18.97 -26.72
CA TYR A 73 20.91 -18.25 -26.49
C TYR A 73 19.78 -18.74 -27.38
N LEU A 74 20.07 -19.33 -28.54
CA LEU A 74 19.05 -19.92 -29.40
C LEU A 74 18.22 -20.96 -28.65
N MET A 75 18.88 -21.84 -27.88
CA MET A 75 18.18 -22.89 -27.13
C MET A 75 17.26 -22.30 -26.05
N SER A 76 17.75 -21.30 -25.32
CA SER A 76 16.93 -20.58 -24.32
C SER A 76 15.74 -19.88 -24.97
N LEU A 77 15.94 -19.19 -26.09
CA LEU A 77 14.85 -18.53 -26.81
C LEU A 77 13.82 -19.53 -27.36
N PHE A 78 14.24 -20.74 -27.75
CA PHE A 78 13.31 -21.82 -28.13
C PHE A 78 12.45 -22.26 -26.95
N GLN A 79 13.05 -22.42 -25.78
CA GLN A 79 12.34 -22.77 -24.53
C GLN A 79 11.42 -21.64 -24.06
N GLU A 80 11.78 -20.39 -24.34
CA GLU A 80 10.96 -19.21 -24.05
C GLU A 80 9.88 -18.96 -25.12
N GLU A 81 9.77 -19.83 -26.14
CA GLU A 81 8.84 -19.72 -27.27
C GLU A 81 8.99 -18.41 -28.08
N LYS A 82 10.20 -17.83 -28.06
CA LYS A 82 10.59 -16.57 -28.71
C LYS A 82 10.93 -16.76 -30.19
N TYR A 83 10.04 -17.41 -30.94
CA TYR A 83 10.29 -17.86 -32.33
C TYR A 83 10.56 -16.71 -33.32
N LEU A 84 9.84 -15.59 -33.19
CA LEU A 84 10.07 -14.42 -34.06
C LEU A 84 11.45 -13.81 -33.82
N GLN A 85 11.93 -13.80 -32.58
CA GLN A 85 13.26 -13.31 -32.24
C GLN A 85 14.36 -14.23 -32.78
N ILE A 86 14.14 -15.55 -32.77
CA ILE A 86 15.04 -16.51 -33.41
C ILE A 86 15.13 -16.25 -34.91
N ILE A 87 13.99 -16.14 -35.60
CA ILE A 87 13.95 -15.89 -37.05
C ILE A 87 14.65 -14.57 -37.38
N ASN A 88 14.31 -13.50 -36.67
CA ASN A 88 14.95 -12.20 -36.86
C ASN A 88 16.45 -12.26 -36.57
N GLY A 89 16.88 -13.02 -35.56
CA GLY A 89 18.29 -13.15 -35.24
C GLY A 89 19.09 -13.91 -36.29
N LEU A 90 18.51 -14.94 -36.89
CA LEU A 90 19.13 -15.63 -38.03
C LEU A 90 19.24 -14.73 -39.27
N LEU A 91 18.28 -13.83 -39.50
CA LEU A 91 18.29 -12.89 -40.62
C LEU A 91 19.24 -11.69 -40.41
N THR A 92 19.33 -11.19 -39.18
CA THR A 92 20.08 -9.97 -38.85
C THR A 92 21.47 -10.24 -38.26
N GLY A 93 21.73 -11.48 -37.83
CA GLY A 93 22.97 -11.86 -37.15
C GLY A 93 23.00 -11.52 -35.66
N THR A 94 21.90 -11.07 -35.05
CA THR A 94 21.83 -10.69 -33.62
C THR A 94 20.65 -11.30 -32.88
N LEU A 95 20.86 -11.87 -31.69
CA LEU A 95 19.83 -12.43 -30.81
C LEU A 95 19.56 -11.51 -29.61
N GLU A 96 18.33 -11.50 -29.13
CA GLU A 96 18.01 -10.92 -27.83
C GLU A 96 18.59 -11.77 -26.70
N THR A 97 19.04 -11.12 -25.62
CA THR A 97 19.40 -11.83 -24.39
C THR A 97 18.17 -12.58 -23.85
N PRO A 98 18.26 -13.91 -23.62
CA PRO A 98 17.15 -14.70 -23.09
C PRO A 98 16.72 -14.20 -21.71
N LEU A 99 15.41 -14.24 -21.44
CA LEU A 99 14.88 -13.79 -20.16
C LEU A 99 15.41 -14.62 -18.99
N SER A 100 15.65 -15.91 -19.20
CA SER A 100 16.28 -16.80 -18.22
C SER A 100 17.63 -16.29 -17.67
N GLN A 101 18.32 -15.39 -18.37
CA GLN A 101 19.58 -14.79 -17.92
C GLN A 101 19.38 -13.53 -17.04
N ILE A 102 18.29 -12.79 -17.27
CA ILE A 102 18.09 -11.41 -16.76
C ILE A 102 16.81 -11.24 -15.95
N ALA A 103 15.96 -12.26 -15.89
CA ALA A 103 14.72 -12.30 -15.15
C ALA A 103 14.53 -13.67 -14.49
N SER A 104 13.96 -13.67 -13.28
CA SER A 104 13.68 -14.91 -12.55
C SER A 104 12.51 -14.74 -11.58
N GLY A 105 12.23 -15.82 -10.83
CA GLY A 105 11.12 -15.85 -9.87
C GLY A 105 9.76 -15.88 -10.57
N SER A 106 8.84 -15.03 -10.12
CA SER A 106 7.45 -14.97 -10.60
C SER A 106 7.28 -14.23 -11.94
N ILE A 107 8.22 -14.38 -12.87
CA ILE A 107 8.16 -13.78 -14.21
C ILE A 107 8.17 -14.90 -15.25
N SER A 108 7.22 -14.88 -16.18
CA SER A 108 7.10 -15.86 -17.24
C SER A 108 8.20 -15.71 -18.30
N PRO A 109 8.43 -16.73 -19.14
CA PRO A 109 9.27 -16.62 -20.33
C PRO A 109 8.82 -15.55 -21.35
N GLN A 110 7.63 -15.00 -21.18
CA GLN A 110 7.10 -13.88 -21.97
C GLN A 110 7.14 -12.56 -21.19
N GLY A 111 7.84 -12.47 -20.05
CA GLY A 111 8.01 -11.23 -19.29
C GLY A 111 6.75 -10.77 -18.55
N VAL A 112 5.85 -11.70 -18.22
CA VAL A 112 4.59 -11.44 -17.52
C VAL A 112 4.67 -11.98 -16.09
N ALA A 113 4.20 -11.21 -15.11
CA ALA A 113 4.14 -11.64 -13.73
C ALA A 113 3.16 -12.83 -13.54
N GLN A 114 3.57 -13.90 -12.88
CA GLN A 114 2.75 -15.12 -12.72
C GLN A 114 3.11 -15.96 -11.49
N GLY A 115 2.20 -16.88 -11.12
CA GLY A 115 2.48 -17.90 -10.10
C GLY A 115 2.35 -17.43 -8.66
N PHE A 116 1.61 -16.35 -8.40
CA PHE A 116 1.28 -15.85 -7.07
C PHE A 116 -0.12 -15.22 -7.04
N GLU A 117 -0.67 -15.08 -5.84
CA GLU A 117 -1.94 -14.40 -5.57
C GLU A 117 -1.68 -13.14 -4.72
N GLY A 118 -2.39 -12.06 -5.05
CA GLY A 118 -2.27 -10.78 -4.36
C GLY A 118 -1.20 -9.84 -4.93
N PRO A 119 -0.94 -8.72 -4.23
CA PRO A 119 -0.10 -7.63 -4.72
C PRO A 119 1.38 -7.90 -4.48
N GLY A 120 2.08 -8.45 -5.46
CA GLY A 120 3.54 -8.54 -5.46
C GLY A 120 4.21 -7.19 -5.68
N PHE A 121 5.54 -7.16 -5.71
CA PHE A 121 6.29 -5.97 -6.12
C PHE A 121 7.55 -6.33 -6.91
N LEU A 122 7.94 -5.43 -7.80
CA LEU A 122 9.11 -5.61 -8.66
C LEU A 122 10.39 -5.23 -7.92
N SER A 123 11.42 -6.08 -7.96
CA SER A 123 12.74 -5.77 -7.43
C SER A 123 13.85 -6.31 -8.32
N VAL A 124 15.09 -6.01 -7.94
CA VAL A 124 16.28 -6.66 -8.50
C VAL A 124 16.95 -7.49 -7.42
N GLN A 125 17.25 -8.75 -7.74
CA GLN A 125 18.00 -9.66 -6.88
C GLN A 125 19.23 -10.17 -7.63
N GLY A 126 20.43 -9.80 -7.16
CA GLY A 126 21.66 -10.08 -7.89
C GLY A 126 21.67 -9.37 -9.25
N GLN A 127 21.73 -10.14 -10.34
CA GLN A 127 21.68 -9.63 -11.72
C GLN A 127 20.37 -10.00 -12.42
N GLN A 128 19.28 -10.20 -11.68
CA GLN A 128 17.99 -10.57 -12.25
C GLN A 128 16.86 -9.69 -11.76
N LEU A 129 15.95 -9.38 -12.67
CA LEU A 129 14.67 -8.77 -12.39
C LEU A 129 13.75 -9.84 -11.77
N VAL A 130 13.12 -9.53 -10.65
CA VAL A 130 12.29 -10.48 -9.91
C VAL A 130 10.99 -9.80 -9.49
N VAL A 131 9.88 -10.50 -9.68
CA VAL A 131 8.63 -10.15 -9.00
C VAL A 131 8.57 -10.94 -7.70
N ASN A 132 8.53 -10.24 -6.57
CA ASN A 132 8.37 -10.86 -5.26
C ASN A 132 6.88 -11.04 -4.98
N PRO A 133 6.40 -12.27 -4.72
CA PRO A 133 5.06 -12.48 -4.20
C PRO A 133 4.82 -11.70 -2.90
N PRO A 134 3.57 -11.31 -2.59
CA PRO A 134 3.26 -10.65 -1.34
C PRO A 134 3.57 -11.55 -0.15
N GLN A 135 4.07 -10.96 0.93
CA GLN A 135 4.06 -11.60 2.25
C GLN A 135 2.61 -11.73 2.77
N THR A 136 2.42 -12.51 3.84
CA THR A 136 1.09 -12.73 4.45
C THR A 136 0.38 -11.43 4.84
N PHE A 137 1.13 -10.44 5.33
CA PHE A 137 0.59 -9.16 5.76
C PHE A 137 1.36 -8.02 5.11
N ILE A 138 0.70 -7.28 4.23
CA ILE A 138 1.25 -6.06 3.65
C ILE A 138 0.47 -4.87 4.21
N TRP A 139 1.19 -3.91 4.74
CA TRP A 139 0.62 -2.69 5.30
C TRP A 139 1.49 -1.48 4.96
N ALA A 140 0.84 -0.33 4.88
CA ALA A 140 1.45 0.97 4.60
C ALA A 140 0.75 2.07 5.40
N TYR A 141 1.20 3.30 5.29
CA TYR A 141 0.57 4.45 5.93
C TYR A 141 -0.34 5.22 4.95
N LYS A 142 -1.54 5.58 5.41
CA LYS A 142 -2.40 6.57 4.74
C LYS A 142 -1.66 7.91 4.72
N THR A 143 -1.14 8.29 3.55
CA THR A 143 -0.29 9.47 3.38
C THR A 143 -0.94 10.45 2.43
N GLY A 144 -1.09 11.71 2.83
CA GLY A 144 -1.70 12.74 1.99
C GLY A 144 -1.00 12.87 0.64
N TYR A 145 -1.77 12.92 -0.44
CA TYR A 145 -1.25 12.88 -1.80
C TYR A 145 -1.74 14.03 -2.67
N THR A 146 -3.05 14.18 -2.80
CA THR A 146 -3.66 15.29 -3.53
C THR A 146 -3.95 16.40 -2.52
N VAL A 147 -3.51 17.63 -2.82
CA VAL A 147 -3.74 18.79 -1.94
C VAL A 147 -4.40 19.92 -2.72
N GLY A 148 -5.30 20.63 -2.04
CA GLY A 148 -5.77 21.95 -2.47
C GLY A 148 -4.96 23.01 -1.73
N VAL A 149 -4.29 23.90 -2.46
CA VAL A 149 -3.53 25.03 -1.91
C VAL A 149 -4.28 26.31 -2.23
N LYS A 150 -4.59 27.11 -1.20
CA LYS A 150 -5.31 28.38 -1.40
C LYS A 150 -4.41 29.39 -2.11
N THR A 151 -4.95 30.02 -3.14
CA THR A 151 -4.32 31.13 -3.87
C THR A 151 -5.13 32.42 -3.68
N GLU A 152 -4.67 33.54 -4.22
CA GLU A 152 -5.38 34.82 -4.14
C GLU A 152 -6.76 34.80 -4.81
N ASN A 153 -6.93 33.98 -5.86
CA ASN A 153 -8.12 33.97 -6.72
C ASN A 153 -8.87 32.63 -6.72
N GLY A 154 -8.50 31.69 -5.85
CA GLY A 154 -9.08 30.36 -5.82
C GLY A 154 -8.15 29.31 -5.21
N VAL A 155 -8.05 28.15 -5.86
CA VAL A 155 -7.31 26.98 -5.34
C VAL A 155 -6.53 26.29 -6.46
N GLU A 156 -5.27 25.97 -6.16
CA GLU A 156 -4.45 25.03 -6.95
C GLU A 156 -4.62 23.61 -6.41
N ILE A 157 -4.90 22.65 -7.30
CA ILE A 157 -4.88 21.22 -6.99
C ILE A 157 -3.54 20.65 -7.42
N LYS A 158 -2.82 20.04 -6.47
CA LYS A 158 -1.49 19.43 -6.69
C LYS A 158 -1.49 17.95 -6.36
N ASN A 159 -0.81 17.15 -7.19
CA ASN A 159 -0.52 15.74 -6.92
C ASN A 159 0.92 15.55 -6.43
N GLY A 160 1.11 14.68 -5.43
CA GLY A 160 2.42 14.45 -4.81
C GLY A 160 2.71 15.35 -3.61
N GLY A 161 1.67 15.84 -2.94
CA GLY A 161 1.76 16.72 -1.78
C GLY A 161 1.94 18.20 -2.15
N THR A 162 2.34 19.00 -1.17
CA THR A 162 2.47 20.47 -1.30
C THR A 162 3.54 20.91 -2.30
N SER A 163 4.62 20.13 -2.41
CA SER A 163 5.70 20.31 -3.40
C SER A 163 5.42 19.61 -4.73
N GLY A 164 4.20 19.08 -4.89
CA GLY A 164 3.76 18.32 -6.04
C GLY A 164 3.51 19.18 -7.28
N LYS A 165 3.15 18.50 -8.37
CA LYS A 165 2.82 19.15 -9.65
C LYS A 165 1.38 19.69 -9.59
N VAL A 166 1.19 20.95 -10.01
CA VAL A 166 -0.15 21.52 -10.25
C VAL A 166 -0.81 20.75 -11.40
N ILE A 167 -1.98 20.19 -11.13
CA ILE A 167 -2.79 19.47 -12.12
C ILE A 167 -4.04 20.25 -12.54
N LYS A 168 -4.51 21.19 -11.71
CA LYS A 168 -5.71 21.98 -11.97
C LYS A 168 -5.69 23.26 -11.16
N GLU A 169 -6.19 24.35 -11.74
CA GLU A 169 -6.50 25.61 -11.06
C GLU A 169 -8.02 25.81 -11.07
N ILE A 170 -8.58 26.23 -9.94
CA ILE A 170 -10.02 26.39 -9.75
C ILE A 170 -10.27 27.79 -9.22
N ALA A 171 -11.01 28.60 -9.97
CA ALA A 171 -11.42 29.93 -9.52
C ALA A 171 -12.42 29.81 -8.36
N GLU A 172 -12.46 30.82 -7.47
CA GLU A 172 -13.36 30.83 -6.32
C GLU A 172 -14.84 30.56 -6.68
N SER A 173 -15.33 31.16 -7.78
CA SER A 173 -16.69 30.98 -8.27
C SER A 173 -17.02 29.54 -8.64
N ASP A 174 -16.01 28.75 -8.97
CA ASP A 174 -16.13 27.40 -9.49
C ASP A 174 -15.92 26.33 -8.42
N ILE A 175 -15.72 26.71 -7.14
CA ILE A 175 -15.59 25.77 -6.02
C ILE A 175 -16.93 25.07 -5.73
N ASN A 176 -17.06 23.83 -6.19
CA ASN A 176 -18.25 23.00 -6.07
C ASN A 176 -17.92 21.50 -6.12
N ASN A 177 -18.95 20.65 -6.04
CA ASN A 177 -18.81 19.19 -6.00
C ASN A 177 -18.18 18.58 -7.26
N ASN A 178 -18.24 19.25 -8.41
CA ASN A 178 -17.70 18.75 -9.66
C ASN A 178 -16.22 19.13 -9.84
N THR A 179 -15.74 20.10 -9.06
CA THR A 179 -14.39 20.65 -9.19
C THR A 179 -13.45 20.18 -8.09
N ILE A 180 -13.97 19.90 -6.89
CA ILE A 180 -13.22 19.42 -5.73
C ILE A 180 -13.53 17.92 -5.47
N PRO A 181 -12.52 17.04 -5.35
CA PRO A 181 -12.72 15.64 -4.94
C PRO A 181 -13.46 15.53 -3.60
N GLN A 182 -14.43 14.60 -3.50
CA GLN A 182 -15.36 14.51 -2.36
C GLN A 182 -15.16 13.24 -1.50
N ASP A 183 -14.18 12.40 -1.81
CA ASP A 183 -14.01 11.11 -1.14
C ASP A 183 -13.60 11.21 0.33
N TYR A 184 -12.89 12.28 0.70
CA TYR A 184 -12.37 12.50 2.05
C TYR A 184 -12.81 13.81 2.69
N VAL A 185 -13.12 14.83 1.87
CA VAL A 185 -13.52 16.16 2.34
C VAL A 185 -14.80 16.57 1.66
N SER A 186 -15.85 16.80 2.43
CA SER A 186 -17.11 17.35 1.90
C SER A 186 -16.92 18.77 1.41
N ILE A 187 -17.71 19.20 0.44
CA ILE A 187 -17.68 20.58 -0.08
C ILE A 187 -17.95 21.63 1.01
N THR A 188 -18.74 21.28 2.03
CA THR A 188 -19.05 22.15 3.16
C THR A 188 -17.80 22.35 4.01
N THR A 189 -17.11 21.25 4.33
CA THR A 189 -15.82 21.28 5.03
C THR A 189 -14.79 22.08 4.24
N PHE A 190 -14.71 21.85 2.93
CA PHE A 190 -13.77 22.53 2.05
C PHE A 190 -14.04 24.04 1.99
N LYS A 191 -15.29 24.47 1.78
CA LYS A 191 -15.64 25.90 1.79
C LYS A 191 -15.38 26.56 3.13
N ASN A 192 -15.67 25.87 4.23
CA ASN A 192 -15.37 26.36 5.57
C ASN A 192 -13.87 26.54 5.80
N TRP A 193 -13.05 25.61 5.30
CA TRP A 193 -11.59 25.75 5.30
C TRP A 193 -11.15 26.93 4.42
N TYR A 194 -11.60 27.00 3.17
CA TYR A 194 -11.22 28.06 2.22
C TYR A 194 -11.49 29.46 2.77
N ASN A 195 -12.63 29.67 3.43
CA ASN A 195 -13.01 30.97 4.01
C ASN A 195 -12.16 31.38 5.23
N LYS A 196 -11.49 30.42 5.88
CA LYS A 196 -10.67 30.66 7.09
C LYS A 196 -9.17 30.59 6.83
N ALA A 197 -8.77 29.90 5.78
CA ALA A 197 -7.38 29.66 5.40
C ALA A 197 -6.73 30.94 4.84
N ASP A 198 -5.43 31.08 5.06
CA ASP A 198 -4.61 32.12 4.43
C ASP A 198 -4.09 31.66 3.07
N VAL A 199 -3.64 32.60 2.23
CA VAL A 199 -3.00 32.25 0.95
C VAL A 199 -1.74 31.42 1.23
N GLY A 200 -1.61 30.27 0.56
CA GLY A 200 -0.53 29.30 0.79
C GLY A 200 -0.89 28.17 1.75
N ASP A 201 -1.96 28.29 2.54
CA ASP A 201 -2.48 27.18 3.34
C ASP A 201 -2.98 26.05 2.42
N TYR A 202 -2.96 24.83 2.96
CA TYR A 202 -3.37 23.64 2.20
C TYR A 202 -4.31 22.72 2.98
N ILE A 203 -5.05 21.92 2.23
CA ILE A 203 -5.90 20.83 2.72
C ILE A 203 -5.65 19.56 1.90
N TYR A 204 -5.60 18.41 2.55
CA TYR A 204 -5.54 17.12 1.86
C TYR A 204 -6.91 16.77 1.28
N LEU A 205 -6.93 16.39 0.01
CA LEU A 205 -8.13 16.02 -0.75
C LEU A 205 -8.17 14.53 -1.07
N ASP A 206 -7.01 13.89 -1.16
CA ASP A 206 -6.89 12.46 -1.44
C ASP A 206 -5.61 11.88 -0.82
N TYR A 207 -5.58 10.57 -0.64
CA TYR A 207 -4.55 9.85 0.10
C TYR A 207 -4.00 8.66 -0.69
N SER A 208 -2.68 8.54 -0.62
CA SER A 208 -1.90 7.41 -1.13
C SER A 208 -1.59 6.40 -0.03
N LEU A 209 -1.06 5.25 -0.42
CA LEU A 209 -0.39 4.30 0.49
C LEU A 209 1.12 4.42 0.32
N ALA A 210 1.84 4.78 1.38
CA ALA A 210 3.29 4.96 1.35
C ALA A 210 3.96 4.34 2.58
N GLY A 211 5.25 4.04 2.47
CA GLY A 211 6.02 3.43 3.56
C GLY A 211 5.59 1.99 3.85
N PHE A 212 5.43 1.20 2.80
CA PHE A 212 5.08 -0.21 2.90
C PHE A 212 6.13 -1.01 3.70
N ASN A 213 5.66 -2.00 4.46
CA ASN A 213 6.51 -2.83 5.31
C ASN A 213 7.49 -3.74 4.55
N ASP A 214 7.25 -3.98 3.27
CA ASP A 214 8.14 -4.74 2.38
C ASP A 214 9.02 -3.83 1.50
N GLY A 215 8.98 -2.52 1.71
CA GLY A 215 9.86 -1.56 1.05
C GLY A 215 9.46 -1.19 -0.39
N ARG A 216 8.29 -1.62 -0.87
CA ARG A 216 7.77 -1.21 -2.19
C ARG A 216 7.47 0.30 -2.25
N ASN A 217 7.36 0.81 -3.47
CA ASN A 217 7.05 2.19 -3.76
C ASN A 217 5.64 2.58 -3.29
N GLN A 218 5.46 3.89 -3.14
CA GLN A 218 4.15 4.48 -2.88
C GLN A 218 3.16 4.13 -4.00
N VAL A 219 1.93 3.81 -3.61
CA VAL A 219 0.82 3.56 -4.53
C VAL A 219 -0.11 4.77 -4.52
N THR A 220 -0.32 5.34 -5.70
CA THR A 220 -1.14 6.54 -5.92
C THR A 220 -2.63 6.23 -5.78
N PRO A 221 -3.48 7.22 -5.42
CA PRO A 221 -4.88 6.96 -5.09
C PRO A 221 -5.67 6.19 -6.16
N ASP A 222 -5.46 6.52 -7.44
CA ASP A 222 -6.12 5.89 -8.59
C ASP A 222 -5.75 4.41 -8.79
N GLN A 223 -4.64 3.97 -8.20
CA GLN A 223 -4.14 2.60 -8.33
C GLN A 223 -4.51 1.71 -7.12
N ILE A 224 -4.91 2.30 -5.98
CA ILE A 224 -5.13 1.54 -4.73
C ILE A 224 -6.21 0.49 -4.91
N GLU A 225 -7.34 0.85 -5.50
CA GLU A 225 -8.45 -0.09 -5.71
C GLU A 225 -8.04 -1.24 -6.64
N THR A 226 -7.29 -0.92 -7.70
CA THR A 226 -6.83 -1.94 -8.65
C THR A 226 -5.88 -2.94 -7.98
N PHE A 227 -4.94 -2.46 -7.16
CA PHE A 227 -3.93 -3.33 -6.56
C PHE A 227 -4.36 -4.02 -5.26
N PHE A 228 -5.23 -3.39 -4.48
CA PHE A 228 -5.57 -3.84 -3.12
C PHE A 228 -7.08 -4.01 -2.87
N GLY A 229 -7.93 -3.57 -3.80
CA GLY A 229 -9.38 -3.70 -3.72
C GLY A 229 -10.10 -2.55 -3.02
N GLU A 230 -11.41 -2.46 -3.23
CA GLU A 230 -12.30 -1.43 -2.67
C GLU A 230 -12.35 -1.42 -1.14
N SER A 231 -12.14 -2.58 -0.51
CA SER A 231 -12.15 -2.69 0.96
C SER A 231 -11.03 -1.87 1.61
N VAL A 232 -9.87 -1.74 0.94
CA VAL A 232 -8.74 -0.92 1.41
C VAL A 232 -9.04 0.56 1.25
N VAL A 233 -9.67 0.96 0.14
CA VAL A 233 -10.15 2.34 -0.06
C VAL A 233 -11.17 2.70 1.02
N THR A 234 -12.13 1.82 1.29
CA THR A 234 -13.12 1.99 2.36
C THR A 234 -12.46 2.09 3.73
N TYR A 235 -11.45 1.26 4.01
CA TYR A 235 -10.67 1.36 5.24
C TYR A 235 -10.04 2.75 5.34
N MET A 236 -9.30 3.19 4.32
CA MET A 236 -8.64 4.51 4.31
C MET A 236 -9.59 5.68 4.56
N LYS A 237 -10.82 5.64 4.02
CA LYS A 237 -11.84 6.68 4.25
C LYS A 237 -12.28 6.79 5.71
N ASN A 238 -12.16 5.71 6.48
CA ASN A 238 -12.61 5.68 7.87
C ASN A 238 -11.55 6.09 8.89
N TYR A 239 -10.25 6.04 8.57
CA TYR A 239 -9.17 6.26 9.55
C TYR A 239 -8.39 7.55 9.29
N PRO A 240 -7.87 8.22 10.34
CA PRO A 240 -7.17 9.49 10.18
C PRO A 240 -5.88 9.35 9.37
N SER A 241 -5.45 10.45 8.75
CA SER A 241 -4.16 10.55 8.07
C SER A 241 -3.01 10.08 8.96
N GLY A 242 -2.04 9.37 8.39
CA GLY A 242 -0.91 8.78 9.11
C GLY A 242 -1.23 7.47 9.83
N SER A 243 -2.48 6.99 9.79
CA SER A 243 -2.81 5.66 10.31
C SER A 243 -2.21 4.57 9.43
N PRO A 244 -1.71 3.47 10.02
CA PRO A 244 -1.37 2.28 9.26
C PRO A 244 -2.63 1.64 8.67
N VAL A 245 -2.52 1.13 7.46
CA VAL A 245 -3.59 0.49 6.68
C VAL A 245 -3.09 -0.90 6.30
N MET A 246 -3.85 -1.93 6.69
CA MET A 246 -3.60 -3.29 6.24
C MET A 246 -4.06 -3.41 4.78
N ALA A 247 -3.13 -3.31 3.84
CA ALA A 247 -3.39 -3.27 2.41
C ALA A 247 -3.63 -4.67 1.81
N TYR A 248 -3.03 -5.71 2.40
CA TYR A 248 -3.28 -7.09 1.99
C TYR A 248 -3.12 -8.05 3.17
N MET A 249 -4.03 -9.03 3.23
CA MET A 249 -3.95 -10.17 4.13
C MET A 249 -4.13 -11.44 3.31
N GLY A 250 -3.06 -12.21 3.17
CA GLY A 250 -3.12 -13.56 2.62
C GLY A 250 -3.77 -14.55 3.59
N ASN A 251 -3.63 -15.84 3.34
CA ASN A 251 -4.11 -16.88 4.24
C ASN A 251 -3.48 -16.72 5.63
N HIS A 252 -4.33 -16.59 6.65
CA HIS A 252 -3.92 -16.37 8.03
C HIS A 252 -4.89 -17.02 9.01
N THR A 253 -4.46 -17.06 10.26
CA THR A 253 -5.22 -17.57 11.41
C THR A 253 -5.56 -16.43 12.35
N GLU A 254 -6.76 -16.49 12.95
CA GLU A 254 -7.23 -15.54 13.94
C GLU A 254 -7.33 -16.21 15.31
N ASN A 255 -6.54 -15.73 16.28
CA ASN A 255 -6.51 -16.27 17.63
C ASN A 255 -6.92 -15.21 18.66
N VAL A 256 -8.03 -15.42 19.36
CA VAL A 256 -8.45 -14.52 20.45
C VAL A 256 -7.47 -14.68 21.61
N THR A 257 -6.80 -13.60 21.99
CA THR A 257 -5.82 -13.62 23.08
C THR A 257 -6.45 -13.30 24.43
N ILE A 258 -7.37 -12.35 24.46
CA ILE A 258 -8.08 -11.93 25.67
C ILE A 258 -9.41 -11.28 25.31
N THR A 259 -10.38 -11.41 26.20
CA THR A 259 -11.65 -10.67 26.16
C THR A 259 -11.84 -9.94 27.48
N TYR A 260 -12.31 -8.70 27.42
CA TYR A 260 -12.62 -7.85 28.56
C TYR A 260 -14.01 -7.24 28.39
N SER A 261 -14.67 -6.94 29.49
CA SER A 261 -15.99 -6.30 29.47
C SER A 261 -16.12 -5.23 30.53
N GLN A 262 -17.00 -4.26 30.28
CA GLN A 262 -17.34 -3.17 31.20
C GLN A 262 -18.82 -2.84 31.09
N SER A 263 -19.49 -2.74 32.24
CA SER A 263 -20.86 -2.25 32.32
C SER A 263 -20.88 -0.72 32.28
N LEU A 264 -21.85 -0.13 31.57
CA LEU A 264 -22.02 1.32 31.47
C LEU A 264 -22.49 1.95 32.79
N GLY A 265 -23.42 1.29 33.48
CA GLY A 265 -24.06 1.81 34.70
C GLY A 265 -25.02 2.98 34.41
N SER A 266 -25.74 3.42 35.44
CA SER A 266 -26.70 4.52 35.35
C SER A 266 -26.10 5.82 35.86
N TYR A 267 -26.20 6.87 35.05
CA TYR A 267 -25.91 8.27 35.39
C TYR A 267 -26.97 9.14 34.70
N PRO A 268 -28.22 9.17 35.22
CA PRO A 268 -29.34 9.84 34.57
C PRO A 268 -29.12 11.32 34.32
N GLU A 269 -28.31 11.98 35.15
CA GLU A 269 -27.95 13.40 35.03
C GLU A 269 -27.26 13.75 33.69
N TYR A 270 -26.66 12.77 33.03
CA TYR A 270 -26.00 12.92 31.72
C TYR A 270 -26.75 12.20 30.59
N GLY A 271 -27.93 11.63 30.88
CA GLY A 271 -28.79 10.92 29.93
C GLY A 271 -28.31 9.52 29.58
N ASP A 272 -28.90 8.49 30.20
CA ASP A 272 -28.49 7.09 30.01
C ASP A 272 -28.63 6.57 28.57
N TYR A 273 -29.56 7.14 27.78
CA TYR A 273 -29.70 6.79 26.36
C TYR A 273 -28.52 7.33 25.51
N SER A 274 -28.19 8.62 25.65
CA SER A 274 -27.05 9.24 24.95
C SER A 274 -25.72 8.61 25.38
N ARG A 275 -25.57 8.29 26.67
CA ARG A 275 -24.42 7.53 27.17
C ARG A 275 -24.30 6.15 26.53
N ALA A 276 -25.40 5.42 26.40
CA ALA A 276 -25.42 4.12 25.74
C ALA A 276 -25.09 4.24 24.24
N TYR A 277 -25.62 5.26 23.57
CA TYR A 277 -25.26 5.57 22.18
C TYR A 277 -23.75 5.82 22.04
N ASN A 278 -23.16 6.66 22.88
CA ASN A 278 -21.72 6.96 22.85
C ASN A 278 -20.84 5.74 23.15
N ALA A 279 -21.26 4.85 24.05
CA ALA A 279 -20.58 3.58 24.29
C ALA A 279 -20.56 2.68 23.04
N ARG A 280 -21.70 2.63 22.32
CA ARG A 280 -21.83 1.89 21.04
C ARG A 280 -21.02 2.53 19.92
N ALA A 281 -21.03 3.85 19.83
CA ALA A 281 -20.22 4.61 18.88
C ALA A 281 -18.72 4.32 19.10
N PHE A 282 -18.25 4.35 20.35
CA PHE A 282 -16.87 3.99 20.68
C PHE A 282 -16.52 2.57 20.22
N ALA A 283 -17.37 1.59 20.54
CA ALA A 283 -17.16 0.22 20.10
C ALA A 283 -17.12 0.12 18.55
N THR A 284 -18.02 0.82 17.85
CA THR A 284 -18.06 0.86 16.39
C THR A 284 -16.81 1.48 15.78
N ALA A 285 -16.28 2.52 16.42
CA ALA A 285 -15.08 3.23 15.97
C ALA A 285 -13.81 2.38 16.05
N TRP A 286 -13.72 1.50 17.05
CA TRP A 286 -12.55 0.63 17.26
C TRP A 286 -12.73 -0.79 16.71
N ASN A 287 -13.96 -1.21 16.42
CA ASN A 287 -14.22 -2.54 15.91
C ASN A 287 -13.64 -2.74 14.49
N GLY A 288 -12.82 -3.78 14.34
CA GLY A 288 -12.15 -4.11 13.09
C GLY A 288 -10.85 -3.34 12.85
N THR A 289 -10.38 -2.55 13.82
CA THR A 289 -9.08 -1.87 13.70
C THR A 289 -7.94 -2.88 13.79
N ILE A 290 -7.20 -3.03 12.69
CA ILE A 290 -5.98 -3.83 12.61
C ILE A 290 -4.78 -2.91 12.85
N ILE A 291 -3.87 -3.32 13.74
CA ILE A 291 -2.66 -2.58 14.10
C ILE A 291 -1.45 -3.44 13.75
N PRO A 292 -0.70 -3.08 12.70
CA PRO A 292 0.49 -3.83 12.30
C PRO A 292 1.60 -3.88 13.38
N PRO A 293 2.56 -4.81 13.25
CA PRO A 293 3.68 -4.93 14.17
C PRO A 293 4.44 -3.60 14.32
N LYS A 294 4.78 -3.22 15.56
CA LYS A 294 5.59 -2.02 15.87
C LYS A 294 5.01 -0.71 15.35
N THR A 295 3.69 -0.65 15.19
CA THR A 295 2.97 0.57 14.78
C THR A 295 1.91 0.95 15.81
N GLY A 296 1.31 2.12 15.66
CA GLY A 296 0.12 2.48 16.43
C GLY A 296 -0.97 3.03 15.53
N SER A 297 -2.22 2.73 15.88
CA SER A 297 -3.40 3.17 15.14
C SER A 297 -4.43 3.82 16.05
N ASN A 298 -5.34 4.55 15.42
CA ASN A 298 -6.45 5.25 16.04
C ASN A 298 -7.77 4.52 15.72
N GLY A 299 -8.85 4.92 16.39
CA GLY A 299 -10.20 4.55 15.99
C GLY A 299 -10.62 5.29 14.71
N LYS A 300 -11.74 4.87 14.11
CA LYS A 300 -12.31 5.51 12.91
C LYS A 300 -12.69 6.97 13.19
N GLU A 301 -12.29 7.88 12.31
CA GLU A 301 -12.51 9.33 12.45
C GLU A 301 -13.93 9.78 12.07
N ASN A 302 -14.65 8.96 11.29
CA ASN A 302 -15.98 9.27 10.79
C ASN A 302 -17.13 8.78 11.68
N VAL A 303 -16.83 8.29 12.89
CA VAL A 303 -17.85 7.88 13.87
C VAL A 303 -18.22 9.07 14.76
N GLY A 304 -19.50 9.46 14.71
CA GLY A 304 -20.05 10.55 15.51
C GLY A 304 -20.43 10.13 16.93
N PHE A 305 -20.40 11.10 17.83
CA PHE A 305 -20.79 10.96 19.24
C PHE A 305 -21.84 12.02 19.58
N ASP A 306 -22.77 11.68 20.47
CA ASP A 306 -23.79 12.58 20.96
C ASP A 306 -23.23 13.46 22.09
N PRO A 307 -23.49 14.78 22.05
CA PRO A 307 -23.15 15.66 23.16
C PRO A 307 -24.11 15.42 24.34
N CYS A 308 -23.54 15.16 25.51
CA CYS A 308 -24.26 15.13 26.80
C CYS A 308 -24.00 16.44 27.54
N PRO A 309 -25.04 17.16 28.03
CA PRO A 309 -24.84 18.37 28.82
C PRO A 309 -23.97 18.10 30.05
N ASP A 310 -22.93 18.90 30.25
CA ASP A 310 -22.07 18.84 31.44
C ASP A 310 -21.50 20.24 31.75
N PRO A 311 -21.88 20.86 32.88
CA PRO A 311 -21.40 22.20 33.24
C PRO A 311 -19.89 22.25 33.54
N ASN A 312 -19.24 21.11 33.78
CA ASN A 312 -17.80 21.03 34.04
C ASN A 312 -16.97 20.89 32.76
N ALA A 313 -17.62 20.59 31.62
CA ALA A 313 -16.94 20.42 30.35
C ALA A 313 -16.71 21.77 29.66
N THR A 314 -15.56 21.92 28.99
CA THR A 314 -15.27 23.07 28.14
C THR A 314 -16.36 23.19 27.06
N GLY A 315 -17.15 24.27 27.10
CA GLY A 315 -18.28 24.48 26.17
C GLY A 315 -19.62 23.89 26.63
N GLY A 316 -19.71 23.32 27.84
CA GLY A 316 -20.96 22.89 28.47
C GLY A 316 -21.47 21.51 28.05
N TYR A 317 -20.70 20.76 27.25
CA TYR A 317 -21.06 19.43 26.78
C TYR A 317 -19.86 18.48 26.76
N ALA A 318 -20.10 17.20 27.01
CA ALA A 318 -19.11 16.12 26.93
C ALA A 318 -19.69 14.88 26.25
N THR A 319 -18.84 13.99 25.75
CA THR A 319 -19.27 12.69 25.20
C THR A 319 -19.34 11.64 26.31
N HIS A 320 -20.29 11.77 27.24
CA HIS A 320 -20.44 10.82 28.34
C HIS A 320 -20.78 9.41 27.83
N GLY A 321 -20.33 8.38 28.55
CA GLY A 321 -20.52 6.96 28.17
C GLY A 321 -19.34 6.31 27.43
N VAL A 322 -18.33 7.09 27.02
CA VAL A 322 -17.12 6.54 26.38
C VAL A 322 -16.13 5.91 27.36
N CYS A 323 -16.11 6.34 28.64
CA CYS A 323 -15.15 5.84 29.63
C CYS A 323 -15.25 4.33 29.88
N PRO A 324 -16.43 3.71 30.06
CA PRO A 324 -16.54 2.26 30.16
C PRO A 324 -16.01 1.52 28.92
N ALA A 325 -16.27 2.04 27.72
CA ALA A 325 -15.75 1.46 26.48
C ALA A 325 -14.21 1.58 26.40
N ALA A 326 -13.66 2.74 26.77
CA ALA A 326 -12.21 2.94 26.86
C ALA A 326 -11.55 2.03 27.90
N ARG A 327 -12.20 1.78 29.04
CA ARG A 327 -11.73 0.80 30.04
C ARG A 327 -11.77 -0.63 29.51
N ALA A 328 -12.78 -0.99 28.71
CA ALA A 328 -12.83 -2.30 28.05
C ALA A 328 -11.66 -2.45 27.06
N LEU A 329 -11.43 -1.45 26.21
CA LEU A 329 -10.29 -1.41 25.29
C LEU A 329 -8.96 -1.47 26.03
N ARG A 330 -8.79 -0.67 27.10
CA ARG A 330 -7.61 -0.70 27.98
C ARG A 330 -7.38 -2.10 28.53
N GLY A 331 -8.38 -2.70 29.17
CA GLY A 331 -8.27 -4.04 29.76
C GLY A 331 -7.87 -5.10 28.73
N ALA A 332 -8.47 -5.06 27.54
CA ALA A 332 -8.16 -5.98 26.45
C ALA A 332 -6.73 -5.75 25.91
N THR A 333 -6.34 -4.49 25.64
CA THR A 333 -5.00 -4.16 25.14
C THR A 333 -3.91 -4.53 26.16
N THR A 334 -4.01 -4.05 27.40
CA THR A 334 -2.97 -4.31 28.41
C THR A 334 -2.92 -5.78 28.83
N GLY A 335 -4.07 -6.46 28.91
CA GLY A 335 -4.10 -7.89 29.20
C GLY A 335 -3.58 -8.77 28.07
N SER A 336 -3.51 -8.26 26.84
CA SER A 336 -2.82 -8.92 25.71
C SER A 336 -1.32 -8.62 25.63
N GLY A 337 -0.76 -7.86 26.59
CA GLY A 337 0.65 -7.49 26.62
C GLY A 337 1.01 -6.25 25.79
N LEU A 338 0.02 -5.52 25.28
CA LEU A 338 0.20 -4.21 24.67
C LEU A 338 0.36 -3.13 25.75
N PRO A 339 1.05 -2.00 25.47
CA PRO A 339 1.09 -0.88 26.40
C PRO A 339 -0.30 -0.24 26.56
N LEU A 340 -0.43 0.57 27.63
CA LEU A 340 -1.58 1.45 27.83
C LEU A 340 -1.78 2.34 26.59
N PRO A 341 -3.00 2.38 26.01
CA PRO A 341 -3.26 3.27 24.88
C PRO A 341 -3.06 4.74 25.26
N SER A 342 -2.40 5.50 24.39
CA SER A 342 -2.31 6.96 24.55
C SER A 342 -3.71 7.56 24.51
N GLY A 343 -3.96 8.60 25.31
CA GLY A 343 -5.28 9.19 25.47
C GLY A 343 -6.22 8.43 26.43
N ILE A 344 -5.78 7.28 26.98
CA ILE A 344 -6.53 6.54 28.00
C ILE A 344 -5.76 6.50 29.33
N GLN A 345 -6.46 6.75 30.43
CA GLN A 345 -5.93 6.70 31.80
C GLN A 345 -6.35 5.42 32.56
N TRP A 346 -5.67 5.11 33.67
CA TRP A 346 -5.99 3.95 34.52
C TRP A 346 -7.23 4.13 35.40
N GLY A 347 -7.66 5.37 35.63
CA GLY A 347 -8.82 5.67 36.46
C GLY A 347 -10.17 5.26 35.87
N GLU A 348 -11.22 5.58 36.63
CA GLU A 348 -12.62 5.42 36.19
C GLU A 348 -12.93 6.39 35.03
N LEU A 349 -12.47 7.64 35.14
CA LEU A 349 -12.50 8.62 34.05
C LEU A 349 -11.37 8.33 33.07
N ALA A 350 -11.59 7.32 32.23
CA ALA A 350 -10.56 6.76 31.36
C ALA A 350 -10.21 7.67 30.17
N VAL A 351 -11.16 8.47 29.67
CA VAL A 351 -10.93 9.45 28.61
C VAL A 351 -11.10 10.84 29.23
N ALA A 352 -10.06 11.68 29.12
CA ALA A 352 -10.10 13.04 29.65
C ALA A 352 -11.03 13.93 28.81
N TYR A 353 -11.51 15.03 29.41
CA TYR A 353 -12.12 16.11 28.64
C TYR A 353 -11.18 16.57 27.52
N ASP A 354 -11.77 17.06 26.43
CA ASP A 354 -11.07 17.55 25.24
C ASP A 354 -10.24 16.49 24.47
N THR A 355 -10.31 15.21 24.88
CA THR A 355 -9.71 14.09 24.14
C THR A 355 -10.75 13.43 23.24
N SER A 356 -10.51 13.46 21.93
CA SER A 356 -11.35 12.70 20.98
C SER A 356 -11.29 11.20 21.30
N PRO A 357 -12.43 10.50 21.49
CA PRO A 357 -12.44 9.06 21.79
C PRO A 357 -11.90 8.16 20.65
N THR A 358 -11.67 8.74 19.47
CA THR A 358 -11.16 8.04 18.29
C THR A 358 -9.78 8.53 17.91
N VAL A 359 -9.66 9.76 17.42
CA VAL A 359 -8.40 10.35 16.93
C VAL A 359 -7.46 10.72 18.08
N GLY A 360 -8.00 11.05 19.25
CA GLY A 360 -7.22 11.37 20.45
C GLY A 360 -6.68 10.14 21.19
N VAL A 361 -7.21 8.95 20.88
CA VAL A 361 -6.78 7.68 21.48
C VAL A 361 -5.95 6.89 20.48
N LYS A 362 -4.78 6.41 20.91
CA LYS A 362 -3.88 5.62 20.05
C LYS A 362 -3.43 4.34 20.75
N VAL A 363 -3.70 3.19 20.13
CA VAL A 363 -3.21 1.89 20.59
C VAL A 363 -1.92 1.56 19.85
N TYR A 364 -0.85 1.27 20.58
CA TYR A 364 0.43 0.84 20.01
C TYR A 364 0.59 -0.67 20.11
N ASN A 365 0.94 -1.31 19.00
CA ASN A 365 1.26 -2.72 18.94
C ASN A 365 2.78 -2.92 19.07
N ASN A 366 3.24 -3.23 20.28
CA ASN A 366 4.65 -3.54 20.55
C ASN A 366 5.05 -4.98 20.14
N GLN A 367 4.15 -5.77 19.56
CA GLN A 367 4.41 -7.16 19.16
C GLN A 367 5.06 -7.23 17.77
N ASN A 368 5.48 -8.44 17.38
CA ASN A 368 6.05 -8.73 16.07
C ASN A 368 5.02 -9.31 15.07
N TYR A 369 3.73 -9.26 15.42
CA TYR A 369 2.62 -9.75 14.60
C TYR A 369 1.47 -8.73 14.62
N PRO A 370 0.62 -8.65 13.57
CA PRO A 370 -0.54 -7.76 13.58
C PRO A 370 -1.57 -8.18 14.63
N VAL A 371 -2.26 -7.20 15.21
CA VAL A 371 -3.38 -7.42 16.12
C VAL A 371 -4.65 -6.77 15.58
N LYS A 372 -5.80 -7.41 15.75
CA LYS A 372 -7.11 -6.87 15.42
C LYS A 372 -7.90 -6.61 16.70
N ILE A 373 -8.39 -5.40 16.85
CA ILE A 373 -9.32 -5.01 17.92
C ILE A 373 -10.73 -5.35 17.45
N VAL A 374 -11.44 -6.13 18.27
CA VAL A 374 -12.86 -6.41 18.06
C VAL A 374 -13.63 -5.90 19.27
N MET A 375 -14.59 -5.02 19.02
CA MET A 375 -15.42 -4.42 20.06
C MET A 375 -16.90 -4.51 19.67
N TRP A 376 -17.75 -4.76 20.66
CA TRP A 376 -19.20 -4.79 20.49
C TRP A 376 -19.89 -4.44 21.79
N THR A 377 -21.20 -4.30 21.74
CA THR A 377 -22.03 -3.96 22.91
C THR A 377 -23.25 -4.85 22.96
N GLU A 378 -23.73 -5.13 24.16
CA GLU A 378 -25.01 -5.80 24.40
C GLU A 378 -25.85 -4.98 25.40
N GLY A 379 -27.16 -5.20 25.45
CA GLY A 379 -28.07 -4.46 26.32
C GLY A 379 -28.44 -3.06 25.81
N SER A 380 -29.09 -2.25 26.65
CA SER A 380 -29.56 -0.90 26.31
C SER A 380 -29.61 0.02 27.53
N GLY A 381 -29.57 1.34 27.30
CA GLY A 381 -29.54 2.35 28.37
C GLY A 381 -28.43 2.07 29.37
N ALA A 382 -28.71 2.27 30.66
CA ALA A 382 -27.79 1.96 31.75
C ALA A 382 -27.32 0.49 31.81
N GLY A 383 -28.11 -0.43 31.26
CA GLY A 383 -27.79 -1.86 31.19
C GLY A 383 -26.87 -2.25 30.03
N THR A 384 -26.33 -1.28 29.29
CA THR A 384 -25.38 -1.55 28.20
C THR A 384 -24.08 -2.10 28.76
N VAL A 385 -23.59 -3.20 28.18
CA VAL A 385 -22.28 -3.79 28.46
C VAL A 385 -21.43 -3.68 27.21
N VAL A 386 -20.20 -3.18 27.36
CA VAL A 386 -19.23 -3.05 26.28
C VAL A 386 -18.21 -4.17 26.41
N TYR A 387 -17.92 -4.83 25.30
CA TYR A 387 -16.93 -5.89 25.19
C TYR A 387 -15.81 -5.47 24.26
N ALA A 388 -14.60 -5.88 24.61
CA ALA A 388 -13.42 -5.71 23.78
C ALA A 388 -12.59 -6.98 23.81
N ARG A 389 -12.07 -7.40 22.67
CA ARG A 389 -11.08 -8.48 22.59
C ARG A 389 -9.98 -8.14 21.62
N ILE A 390 -8.81 -8.70 21.89
CA ILE A 390 -7.65 -8.64 20.99
C ILE A 390 -7.53 -9.97 20.28
N VAL A 391 -7.38 -9.91 18.96
CA VAL A 391 -7.19 -11.05 18.08
C VAL A 391 -5.80 -10.96 17.48
N LYS A 392 -4.96 -11.96 17.73
CA LYS A 392 -3.67 -12.12 17.06
C LYS A 392 -3.91 -12.65 15.65
N LEU A 393 -3.26 -12.03 14.66
CA LEU A 393 -3.23 -12.50 13.28
C LEU A 393 -1.86 -13.18 13.03
N SER A 394 -1.87 -14.43 12.55
CA SER A 394 -0.65 -15.21 12.30
C SER A 394 -0.71 -16.11 11.08
#